data_AF-A0A914YGJ2-F1
#
_entry.id   AF-A0A914YGJ2-F1
#
_cell.length_a   1.000
_cell.length_b   1.000
_cell.length_c   1.000
_cell.angle_alpha   90.00
_cell.angle_beta   90.00
_cell.angle_gamma   90.00
#
_symmetry.space_group_name_H-M   'P 1'
#
loop_
_entity.id
_entity.type
_entity.pdbx_description
1 polymer ?
#
loop_
_entity_poly.entity_id
_entity_poly.type
_entity_poly.pdbx_seq_one_letter_code
_entity_poly.pdbx_strand_id
1 'polypeptide(L)'
;MEFFLASFGAAIVLGIMAFYIDCTKEFEAIILLALYGIFVGSAIPGFTTSQLSIAPMYAGMISSFAMVSGTLGNLLAPAIVGFFVDKGSQSEWGMVFGCIAAANCIGGTVFFFFGSAETQSWAQPITPPSSDASLNKTFEKYCNEEKRNDKNINNIDLCKNNNNNKLEKY
;
A
#
# COMPACT_ATOMS: atom_id res chain seq x y z
N MET A 1 1.33 12.37 -0.21
CA MET A 1 2.30 13.43 -0.59
C MET A 1 3.70 12.86 -0.78
N GLU A 2 4.18 12.00 0.11
CA GLU A 2 5.55 11.43 0.04
C GLU A 2 5.82 10.62 -1.24
N PHE A 3 4.86 9.82 -1.71
CA PHE A 3 4.97 9.06 -2.96
C PHE A 3 5.19 9.93 -4.20
N PHE A 4 4.55 11.11 -4.24
CA PHE A 4 4.71 12.08 -5.33
C PHE A 4 6.14 12.63 -5.34
N LEU A 5 6.64 13.06 -4.18
CA LEU A 5 8.00 13.59 -4.05
C LEU A 5 9.05 12.53 -4.44
N ALA A 6 8.84 11.28 -4.03
CA ALA A 6 9.69 10.17 -4.39
C ALA A 6 9.69 9.89 -5.91
N SER A 7 8.52 9.90 -6.55
CA SER A 7 8.39 9.61 -7.99
C SER A 7 9.02 10.70 -8.87
N PHE A 8 8.80 11.98 -8.53
CA PHE A 8 9.43 13.09 -9.23
C PHE A 8 10.94 13.16 -8.97
N GLY A 9 11.39 12.86 -7.74
CA GLY A 9 12.80 12.75 -7.40
C GLY A 9 13.50 11.65 -8.22
N ALA A 10 12.91 10.47 -8.30
CA ALA A 10 13.41 9.36 -9.11
C ALA A 10 13.46 9.72 -10.61
N ALA A 11 12.44 10.38 -11.13
CA ALA A 11 12.40 10.81 -12.53
C ALA A 11 13.47 11.86 -12.86
N ILE A 12 13.72 12.83 -11.98
CA ILE A 12 14.76 13.85 -12.16
C ILE A 12 16.14 13.19 -12.14
N VAL A 13 16.40 12.28 -11.20
CA VAL A 13 17.68 11.58 -11.11
C VAL A 13 17.95 10.74 -12.36
N LEU A 14 16.95 9.99 -12.85
CA LEU A 14 17.07 9.22 -14.10
C LEU A 14 17.16 10.09 -15.35
N GLY A 15 16.50 11.26 -15.36
CA GLY A 15 16.63 12.24 -16.44
C GLY A 15 18.06 12.78 -16.53
N ILE A 16 18.65 13.17 -15.40
CA ILE A 16 20.06 13.58 -15.33
C ILE A 16 20.97 12.42 -15.76
N MET A 17 20.66 11.20 -15.31
CA MET A 17 21.37 9.98 -15.71
C MET A 17 21.42 9.80 -17.24
N ALA A 18 20.30 10.05 -17.92
CA ALA A 18 20.16 9.88 -19.37
C ALA A 18 21.00 10.87 -20.21
N PHE A 19 21.22 12.09 -19.72
CA PHE A 19 21.93 13.14 -20.47
C PHE A 19 23.40 13.32 -20.07
N TYR A 20 23.80 12.89 -18.86
CA TYR A 20 25.09 13.27 -18.27
C TYR A 20 26.09 12.11 -18.09
N ILE A 21 25.65 10.86 -18.21
CA ILE A 21 26.51 9.70 -18.01
C ILE A 21 27.19 9.30 -19.31
N ASP A 22 28.51 9.49 -19.31
CA ASP A 22 29.46 8.92 -20.25
C ASP A 22 30.19 7.72 -19.63
N CYS A 23 30.73 6.84 -20.47
CA CYS A 23 31.55 5.70 -20.04
C CYS A 23 32.81 6.12 -19.24
N THR A 24 33.15 7.40 -19.17
CA THR A 24 34.29 7.94 -18.42
C THR A 24 33.94 8.36 -16.98
N LYS A 25 32.66 8.42 -16.61
CA LYS A 25 32.17 8.92 -15.30
C LYS A 25 31.45 7.86 -14.48
N GLU A 26 32.06 6.70 -14.34
CA GLU A 26 31.49 5.54 -13.63
C GLU A 26 31.09 5.83 -12.17
N PHE A 27 31.90 6.62 -11.44
CA PHE A 27 31.61 6.97 -10.05
C PHE A 27 30.35 7.84 -9.89
N GLU A 28 30.14 8.81 -10.77
CA GLU A 28 28.92 9.64 -10.75
C GLU A 28 27.67 8.80 -11.07
N ALA A 29 27.80 7.86 -12.01
CA ALA A 29 26.72 6.93 -12.36
C ALA A 29 26.25 6.09 -11.16
N ILE A 30 27.19 5.57 -10.38
CA ILE A 30 26.88 4.75 -9.20
C ILE A 30 26.19 5.59 -8.13
N ILE A 31 26.66 6.82 -7.89
CA ILE A 31 26.06 7.72 -6.89
C ILE A 31 24.62 8.08 -7.30
N LEU A 32 24.39 8.41 -8.57
CA LEU A 32 23.06 8.71 -9.09
C LEU A 32 22.13 7.49 -9.00
N LEU A 33 22.62 6.29 -9.32
CA LEU A 33 21.85 5.06 -9.21
C LEU A 33 21.50 4.73 -7.74
N ALA A 34 22.43 4.99 -6.81
CA ALA A 34 22.18 4.83 -5.38
C ALA A 34 21.11 5.83 -4.88
N LEU A 35 21.19 7.09 -5.31
CA LEU A 35 20.17 8.10 -5.01
C LEU A 35 18.81 7.69 -5.56
N TYR A 36 18.74 7.19 -6.79
CA TYR A 36 17.51 6.63 -7.35
C TYR A 36 16.95 5.51 -6.46
N GLY A 37 17.80 4.59 -5.99
CA GLY A 37 17.39 3.52 -5.08
C GLY A 37 16.80 4.04 -3.76
N ILE A 38 17.33 5.14 -3.22
CA ILE A 38 16.80 5.79 -2.00
C ILE A 38 15.40 6.37 -2.26
N PHE A 39 15.20 7.03 -3.40
CA PHE A 39 13.88 7.56 -3.76
C PHE A 39 12.85 6.44 -3.95
N VAL A 40 13.20 5.37 -4.66
CA VAL A 40 12.30 4.22 -4.83
C VAL A 40 12.02 3.52 -3.50
N GLY A 41 13.04 3.33 -2.67
CA GLY A 41 12.90 2.69 -1.36
C GLY A 41 11.99 3.47 -0.39
N SER A 42 12.03 4.80 -0.44
CA SER A 42 11.15 5.65 0.38
C SER A 42 9.69 5.67 -0.12
N ALA A 43 9.42 5.29 -1.37
CA ALA A 43 8.05 5.23 -1.90
C ALA A 43 7.25 4.01 -1.39
N ILE A 44 7.91 2.89 -1.12
CA ILE A 44 7.29 1.62 -0.70
C ILE A 44 6.47 1.75 0.61
N PRO A 45 7.00 2.33 1.71
CA PRO A 45 6.23 2.48 2.94
C PRO A 45 5.04 3.45 2.76
N GLY A 46 5.22 4.51 1.96
CA GLY A 46 4.13 5.45 1.65
C GLY A 46 2.98 4.79 0.90
N PHE A 47 3.27 3.91 -0.06
CA PHE A 47 2.25 3.13 -0.78
C PHE A 47 1.53 2.13 0.14
N THR A 48 2.30 1.36 0.91
CA THR A 48 1.77 0.30 1.78
C THR A 48 0.88 0.85 2.88
N THR A 49 1.28 1.96 3.51
CA THR A 49 0.47 2.64 4.54
C THR A 49 -0.80 3.26 3.95
N SER A 50 -0.73 3.85 2.75
CA SER A 50 -1.89 4.43 2.07
C SER A 50 -2.96 3.37 1.76
N GLN A 51 -2.56 2.17 1.31
CA GLN A 51 -3.50 1.07 1.04
C GLN A 51 -4.21 0.61 2.31
N LEU A 52 -3.48 0.54 3.43
CA LEU A 52 -4.04 0.14 4.72
C LEU A 52 -5.05 1.15 5.26
N SER A 53 -4.80 2.44 5.02
CA SER A 53 -5.69 3.54 5.42
C SER A 53 -6.97 3.61 4.58
N ILE A 54 -6.91 3.24 3.29
CA ILE A 54 -8.07 3.33 2.38
C ILE A 54 -9.06 2.18 2.61
N ALA A 55 -8.57 0.94 2.75
CA ALA A 55 -9.44 -0.24 2.90
C ALA A 55 -8.73 -1.42 3.57
N PRO A 56 -8.70 -1.53 4.91
CA PRO A 56 -7.95 -2.57 5.60
C PRO A 56 -8.42 -4.00 5.28
N MET A 57 -9.72 -4.20 4.98
CA MET A 57 -10.24 -5.52 4.57
C MET A 57 -9.93 -5.90 3.12
N TYR A 58 -9.81 -4.93 2.21
CA TYR A 58 -9.57 -5.18 0.78
C TYR A 58 -8.11 -4.99 0.38
N ALA A 59 -7.26 -4.49 1.29
CA ALA A 59 -5.84 -4.26 1.07
C ALA A 59 -5.13 -5.50 0.52
N GLY A 60 -5.37 -6.69 1.09
CA GLY A 60 -4.71 -7.92 0.63
C GLY A 60 -4.99 -8.27 -0.83
N MET A 61 -6.23 -8.08 -1.29
CA MET A 61 -6.59 -8.35 -2.70
C MET A 61 -5.98 -7.31 -3.63
N ILE A 62 -6.10 -6.02 -3.29
CA ILE A 62 -5.55 -4.91 -4.09
C ILE A 62 -4.01 -5.01 -4.18
N SER A 63 -3.32 -5.29 -3.07
CA SER A 63 -1.88 -5.48 -3.06
C SER A 63 -1.45 -6.71 -3.87
N SER A 64 -2.24 -7.80 -3.86
CA SER A 64 -1.96 -8.98 -4.70
C SER A 64 -2.07 -8.66 -6.20
N PHE A 65 -3.10 -7.92 -6.60
CA PHE A 65 -3.23 -7.45 -7.98
C PHE A 65 -2.07 -6.53 -8.39
N ALA A 66 -1.70 -5.59 -7.53
CA ALA A 66 -0.55 -4.72 -7.76
C ALA A 66 0.75 -5.53 -7.91
N MET A 67 0.95 -6.54 -7.07
CA MET A 67 2.14 -7.39 -7.11
C MET A 67 2.20 -8.21 -8.40
N VAL A 68 1.10 -8.81 -8.85
CA VAL A 68 1.03 -9.53 -10.14
C VAL A 68 1.37 -8.59 -11.30
N SER A 69 0.82 -7.37 -11.29
CA SER A 69 1.13 -6.37 -12.32
C SER A 69 2.62 -5.97 -12.31
N GLY A 70 3.22 -5.84 -11.13
CA GLY A 70 4.65 -5.57 -10.96
C GLY A 70 5.52 -6.73 -11.45
N THR A 71 5.14 -7.98 -11.14
CA THR A 71 5.85 -9.17 -11.62
C THR A 71 5.78 -9.29 -13.13
N LEU A 72 4.64 -9.00 -13.74
CA LEU A 72 4.50 -8.95 -15.21
C LEU A 72 5.41 -7.88 -15.82
N GLY A 73 5.46 -6.68 -15.23
CA GLY A 73 6.39 -5.64 -15.64
C GLY A 73 7.86 -6.07 -15.55
N ASN A 74 8.25 -6.71 -14.45
CA ASN A 74 9.60 -7.23 -14.25
C ASN A 74 9.96 -8.33 -15.25
N LEU A 75 8.99 -9.18 -15.63
CA LEU A 75 9.19 -10.20 -16.65
C LEU A 75 9.38 -9.59 -18.04
N LEU A 76 8.64 -8.52 -18.35
CA LEU A 76 8.71 -7.84 -19.64
C LEU A 76 9.93 -6.90 -19.77
N ALA A 77 10.46 -6.41 -18.64
CA ALA A 77 11.53 -5.42 -18.64
C ALA A 77 12.78 -5.85 -19.45
N PRO A 78 13.35 -7.07 -19.28
CA PRO A 78 14.51 -7.50 -20.08
C PRO A 78 14.18 -7.66 -21.57
N ALA A 79 12.97 -8.09 -21.91
CA ALA A 79 12.54 -8.25 -23.29
C ALA A 79 12.42 -6.88 -24.00
N ILE A 80 11.89 -5.88 -23.30
CA ILE A 80 11.80 -4.50 -23.79
C ILE A 80 13.20 -3.90 -23.93
N VAL A 81 14.05 -4.02 -22.91
CA VAL A 81 15.43 -3.49 -22.95
C VAL A 81 16.23 -4.14 -24.09
N GLY A 82 16.09 -5.46 -24.29
CA GLY A 82 16.75 -6.16 -25.38
C GLY A 82 16.26 -5.74 -26.78
N PHE A 83 15.05 -5.18 -26.90
CA PHE A 83 14.57 -4.60 -28.15
C PHE A 83 15.11 -3.18 -28.39
N PHE A 84 15.35 -2.40 -27.32
CA PHE A 84 15.87 -1.03 -27.43
C PHE A 84 17.40 -0.96 -27.53
N VAL A 85 18.12 -1.97 -27.03
CA VAL A 85 19.58 -1.99 -26.94
C VAL A 85 20.13 -3.08 -27.85
N ASP A 86 20.46 -2.71 -29.09
CA ASP A 86 21.01 -3.63 -30.09
C ASP A 86 22.55 -3.69 -30.03
N LYS A 87 23.21 -2.53 -29.82
CA LYS A 87 24.68 -2.42 -29.84
C LYS A 87 25.27 -2.10 -28.47
N GLY A 88 24.43 -1.81 -27.47
CA GLY A 88 24.90 -1.40 -26.14
C GLY A 88 25.50 0.00 -26.13
N SER A 89 25.15 0.84 -27.11
CA SER A 89 25.69 2.19 -27.18
C SER A 89 25.13 3.05 -26.05
N GLN A 90 25.93 3.99 -25.55
CA GLN A 90 25.52 4.95 -24.53
C GLN A 90 24.24 5.71 -24.91
N SER A 91 24.06 6.05 -26.20
CA SER A 91 22.87 6.72 -26.69
C SER A 91 21.60 5.86 -26.58
N GLU A 92 21.72 4.54 -26.75
CA GLU A 92 20.60 3.60 -26.63
C GLU A 92 20.16 3.50 -25.17
N TRP A 93 21.13 3.39 -24.25
CA TRP A 93 20.87 3.37 -22.81
C TRP A 93 20.28 4.68 -22.29
N GLY A 94 20.74 5.83 -22.78
CA GLY A 94 20.14 7.13 -22.47
C GLY A 94 18.65 7.19 -22.84
N MET A 95 18.27 6.60 -23.98
CA MET A 95 16.86 6.52 -24.39
C MET A 95 16.04 5.62 -23.45
N VAL A 96 16.60 4.49 -23.02
CA VAL A 96 15.97 3.59 -22.03
C VAL A 96 15.75 4.30 -20.69
N PHE A 97 16.77 4.97 -20.15
CA PHE A 97 16.64 5.73 -18.90
C PHE A 97 15.65 6.89 -19.03
N GLY A 98 15.63 7.57 -20.18
CA GLY A 98 14.63 8.60 -20.49
C GLY A 98 13.20 8.07 -20.50
N CYS A 99 12.97 6.90 -21.10
CA CYS A 99 11.66 6.23 -21.08
C CYS A 99 11.22 5.89 -19.65
N ILE A 100 12.13 5.38 -18.82
CA ILE A 100 11.84 5.07 -17.40
C ILE A 100 11.53 6.35 -16.62
N ALA A 101 12.27 7.43 -16.85
CA ALA A 101 12.02 8.73 -16.22
C ALA A 101 10.63 9.27 -16.60
N ALA A 102 10.27 9.19 -17.88
CA ALA A 102 8.95 9.59 -18.38
C ALA A 102 7.82 8.75 -17.75
N ALA A 103 8.01 7.44 -17.64
CA ALA A 103 7.05 6.55 -16.98
C ALA A 103 6.83 6.92 -15.50
N ASN A 104 7.91 7.26 -14.78
CA ASN A 104 7.83 7.72 -13.38
C ASN A 104 7.11 9.07 -13.26
N CYS A 105 7.37 10.02 -14.17
CA CYS A 105 6.65 11.29 -14.23
C CYS A 105 5.14 11.10 -14.48
N ILE A 106 4.78 10.24 -15.44
CA ILE A 106 3.37 9.94 -15.75
C ILE A 106 2.71 9.28 -14.53
N GLY A 107 3.35 8.27 -13.92
CA GLY A 107 2.85 7.61 -12.73
C GLY A 107 2.64 8.57 -11.55
N GLY A 108 3.62 9.45 -11.30
CA GLY A 108 3.52 10.49 -10.27
C GLY A 108 2.40 11.50 -10.56
N THR A 109 2.21 11.87 -11.82
CA THR A 109 1.16 12.82 -12.26
C THR A 109 -0.23 12.20 -12.12
N VAL A 110 -0.41 10.95 -12.54
CA VAL A 110 -1.68 10.21 -12.36
C VAL A 110 -2.00 10.08 -10.87
N PHE A 111 -1.01 9.76 -10.04
CA PHE A 111 -1.19 9.71 -8.59
C PHE A 111 -1.52 11.09 -8.00
N PHE A 112 -0.96 12.18 -8.53
CA PHE A 112 -1.28 13.53 -8.07
C PHE A 112 -2.73 13.91 -8.34
N PHE A 113 -3.26 13.58 -9.52
CA PHE A 113 -4.64 13.93 -9.89
C PHE A 113 -5.70 12.99 -9.30
N PHE A 114 -5.41 11.68 -9.22
CA PHE A 114 -6.39 10.67 -8.80
C PHE A 114 -6.15 10.17 -7.36
N GLY A 115 -5.01 10.47 -6.76
CA GLY A 115 -4.67 10.07 -5.40
C GLY A 115 -5.48 10.87 -4.38
N SER A 116 -6.56 10.28 -3.89
CA SER A 116 -7.26 10.78 -2.70
C SER A 116 -6.83 9.96 -1.48
N ALA A 117 -6.51 10.66 -0.39
CA ALA A 117 -6.20 10.07 0.91
C ALA A 117 -7.45 9.76 1.76
N GLU A 118 -8.64 9.98 1.20
CA GLU A 118 -9.89 9.81 1.92
C GLU A 118 -10.41 8.36 1.82
N THR A 119 -10.92 7.85 2.95
CA THR A 119 -11.52 6.52 3.04
C THR A 119 -12.69 6.44 2.08
N GLN A 120 -12.55 5.57 1.08
CA GLN A 120 -13.58 5.44 0.05
C GLN A 120 -14.85 4.83 0.68
N SER A 121 -16.03 5.35 0.31
CA SER A 121 -17.32 4.96 0.91
C SER A 121 -17.66 3.47 0.76
N TRP A 122 -17.10 2.78 -0.22
CA TRP A 122 -17.24 1.33 -0.42
C TRP A 122 -16.38 0.48 0.54
N ALA A 123 -15.38 1.08 1.19
CA ALA A 123 -14.49 0.42 2.15
C ALA A 123 -15.01 0.49 3.59
N GLN A 124 -16.18 1.10 3.81
CA GLN A 124 -16.89 1.00 5.08
C GLN A 124 -17.07 -0.50 5.40
N PRO A 125 -16.75 -0.95 6.62
CA PRO A 125 -17.00 -2.32 6.99
C PRO A 125 -18.49 -2.59 6.76
N ILE A 126 -18.81 -3.46 5.79
CA ILE A 126 -19.98 -4.30 5.92
C ILE A 126 -19.67 -5.03 7.21
N THR A 127 -20.20 -4.56 8.33
CA THR A 127 -20.21 -5.36 9.54
C THR A 127 -21.08 -6.56 9.17
N PRO A 128 -20.54 -7.79 8.99
CA PRO A 128 -21.28 -8.88 9.61
C PRO A 128 -21.43 -8.43 11.07
N PRO A 129 -22.61 -8.59 11.70
CA PRO A 129 -22.78 -8.25 13.11
C PRO A 129 -21.54 -8.78 13.81
N SER A 130 -20.75 -7.88 14.41
CA SER A 130 -19.47 -8.24 15.00
C SER A 130 -19.67 -9.53 15.77
N SER A 131 -18.71 -10.44 15.75
CA SER A 131 -18.80 -11.65 16.58
C SER A 131 -19.26 -11.30 17.99
N ASP A 132 -18.84 -10.13 18.49
CA ASP A 132 -19.32 -9.47 19.71
C ASP A 132 -20.81 -9.13 19.74
N ALA A 133 -21.42 -8.62 18.68
CA ALA A 133 -22.86 -8.36 18.59
C ALA A 133 -23.69 -9.65 18.52
N SER A 134 -23.24 -10.67 17.80
CA SER A 134 -23.90 -11.99 17.79
C SER A 134 -23.74 -12.73 19.12
N LEU A 135 -22.55 -12.67 19.73
CA LEU A 135 -22.29 -13.18 21.08
C LEU A 135 -23.11 -12.41 22.10
N ASN A 136 -23.16 -11.07 22.03
CA ASN A 136 -23.93 -10.26 22.98
C ASN A 136 -25.42 -10.56 22.90
N LYS A 137 -25.98 -10.70 21.70
CA LYS A 137 -27.39 -11.13 21.53
C LYS A 137 -27.65 -12.52 22.08
N THR A 138 -26.70 -13.44 21.91
CA THR A 138 -26.80 -14.81 22.45
C THR A 138 -26.70 -14.82 23.99
N PHE A 139 -25.77 -14.05 24.55
CA PHE A 139 -25.61 -13.84 25.98
C PHE A 139 -26.81 -13.14 26.62
N GLU A 140 -27.36 -12.10 26.00
CA GLU A 140 -28.58 -11.43 26.48
C GLU A 140 -29.77 -12.38 26.52
N LYS A 141 -29.93 -13.22 25.48
CA LYS A 141 -30.98 -14.25 25.46
C LYS A 141 -30.80 -15.24 26.61
N TYR A 142 -29.57 -15.70 26.85
CA TYR A 142 -29.25 -16.61 27.95
C TYR A 142 -29.56 -15.97 29.32
N CYS A 143 -29.10 -14.74 29.57
CA CYS A 143 -29.39 -14.02 30.83
C CYS A 143 -30.91 -13.76 31.02
N ASN A 144 -31.69 -13.60 29.95
CA ASN A 144 -33.13 -13.38 30.03
C ASN A 144 -33.92 -14.69 30.26
N GLU A 145 -33.49 -15.80 29.67
CA GLU A 145 -34.06 -17.13 29.96
C GLU A 145 -33.73 -17.58 31.38
N GLU A 146 -32.53 -17.28 31.88
CA GLU A 146 -32.12 -17.60 33.25
C GLU A 146 -32.88 -16.80 34.32
N LYS A 147 -33.10 -15.49 34.08
CA LYS A 147 -33.97 -14.64 34.92
C LYS A 147 -35.42 -15.13 34.99
N ARG A 148 -35.89 -15.83 33.95
CA ARG A 148 -37.24 -16.39 33.91
C ARG A 148 -37.36 -17.68 34.72
N ASN A 149 -36.27 -18.44 34.87
CA ASN A 149 -36.29 -19.78 35.42
C ASN A 149 -35.86 -19.89 36.89
N ASP A 150 -35.12 -18.94 37.48
CA ASP A 150 -34.62 -19.13 38.85
C ASP A 150 -34.59 -17.87 39.73
N LYS A 151 -34.88 -18.05 41.02
CA LYS A 151 -34.83 -17.04 42.09
C LYS A 151 -33.45 -17.02 42.79
N ASN A 152 -32.42 -17.60 42.18
CA ASN A 152 -31.11 -17.69 42.80
C ASN A 152 -30.17 -16.58 42.31
N ILE A 153 -29.86 -15.65 43.22
CA ILE A 153 -29.21 -14.34 42.98
C ILE A 153 -27.77 -14.45 42.41
N ASN A 154 -27.14 -15.62 42.51
CA ASN A 154 -25.70 -15.78 42.23
C ASN A 154 -25.32 -15.71 40.73
N ASN A 155 -26.25 -15.96 39.79
CA ASN A 155 -25.94 -15.94 38.35
C ASN A 155 -26.19 -14.57 37.68
N ILE A 156 -26.85 -13.62 38.35
CA ILE A 156 -27.08 -12.27 37.83
C ILE A 156 -25.79 -11.43 37.88
N ASP A 157 -24.92 -11.70 38.86
CA ASP A 157 -23.65 -10.97 39.03
C ASP A 157 -22.66 -11.26 37.90
N LEU A 158 -22.69 -12.45 37.29
CA LEU A 158 -21.89 -12.79 36.10
C LEU A 158 -22.30 -11.96 34.87
N CYS A 159 -23.61 -11.74 34.64
CA CYS A 159 -24.09 -10.87 33.56
C CYS A 159 -23.71 -9.40 33.81
N LYS A 160 -23.66 -8.97 35.08
CA LYS A 160 -23.33 -7.57 35.46
C LYS A 160 -21.83 -7.28 35.34
N ASN A 161 -20.97 -8.22 35.71
CA ASN A 161 -19.52 -8.06 35.68
C ASN A 161 -18.95 -7.99 34.24
N ASN A 162 -19.54 -8.74 33.30
CA ASN A 162 -19.12 -8.72 31.90
C ASN A 162 -19.41 -7.38 31.20
N ASN A 163 -20.48 -6.67 31.59
CA ASN A 163 -20.78 -5.33 31.07
C ASN A 163 -19.77 -4.27 31.56
N ASN A 164 -19.29 -4.37 32.79
CA ASN A 164 -18.33 -3.40 33.35
C ASN A 164 -16.94 -3.54 32.69
N ASN A 165 -16.46 -4.78 32.47
CA ASN A 165 -15.18 -5.03 31.79
C ASN A 165 -15.15 -4.56 30.32
N LYS A 166 -16.30 -4.32 29.70
CA LYS A 166 -16.38 -3.82 28.31
C LYS A 166 -16.30 -2.30 28.21
N LEU A 167 -16.56 -1.56 29.30
CA LEU A 167 -16.51 -0.10 29.34
C LEU A 167 -15.10 0.45 29.63
N GLU A 168 -14.20 -0.34 30.21
CA GLU A 168 -12.81 0.08 30.53
C GLU A 168 -11.81 -0.07 29.36
N LYS A 169 -12.23 -0.53 28.18
CA LYS A 169 -11.35 -0.74 27.01
C LYS A 169 -11.40 0.38 25.96
N TYR A 170 -11.67 1.62 26.38
CA TYR A 170 -11.52 2.83 25.57
C TYR A 170 -10.54 3.81 26.21
#